data_AF-A0AA41BL07-F1
#
_entry.id   AF-A0AA41BL07-F1
#
_cell.length_a   1.000
_cell.length_b   1.000
_cell.length_c   1.000
_cell.angle_alpha   90.00
_cell.angle_beta   90.00
_cell.angle_gamma   90.00
#
_symmetry.space_group_name_H-M   'P 1'
#
loop_
_entity.id
_entity.type
_entity.pdbx_description
1 polymer ?
#
loop_
_entity_poly.entity_id
_entity_poly.type
_entity_poly.pdbx_seq_one_letter_code
_entity_poly.pdbx_strand_id
1 'polypeptide(L)' 'MKLLKLILPVTLILPVLFFSWEIVTLEFSKSSGKEVVLPITGYDPRDLLAGHYLRYDILYQSDSFCQNPNTNSHNKSDLN' A
#
# COMPACT_ATOMS: atom_id res chain seq x y z
N MET A 1 -28.37 37.66 15.95
CA MET A 1 -27.91 36.83 17.09
C MET A 1 -28.35 35.36 17.03
N LYS A 2 -29.61 35.04 16.68
CA LYS A 2 -30.08 33.64 16.60
C LYS A 2 -29.32 32.78 15.57
N LEU A 3 -28.95 33.36 14.43
CA LEU A 3 -28.18 32.69 13.38
C LEU A 3 -26.79 32.24 13.87
N LEU A 4 -26.07 33.11 14.59
CA LEU A 4 -24.74 32.81 15.14
C LEU A 4 -24.79 31.66 16.17
N LYS A 5 -25.87 31.58 16.95
CA LYS A 5 -26.09 30.51 17.93
C LYS A 5 -26.31 29.14 17.27
N LEU A 6 -26.80 29.11 16.03
CA LEU A 6 -27.03 27.88 15.27
C LEU A 6 -25.80 27.49 14.44
N ILE A 7 -25.05 28.47 13.93
CA ILE A 7 -23.81 28.22 13.17
C ILE A 7 -22.74 27.57 14.05
N LEU A 8 -22.58 28.03 15.29
CA LEU A 8 -21.52 27.57 16.19
C LEU A 8 -21.48 26.05 16.41
N PRO A 9 -22.59 25.36 16.79
CA PRO A 9 -22.58 23.91 16.93
C PRO A 9 -22.37 23.21 15.59
N VAL A 10 -22.91 23.73 14.49
CA VAL A 10 -22.73 23.14 13.15
C VAL A 10 -21.26 23.19 12.73
N THR A 11 -20.58 24.32 12.92
CA THR A 11 -19.15 24.46 12.63
C THR A 11 -18.26 23.58 13.50
N LEU A 12 -18.71 23.23 14.71
CA LEU A 12 -17.98 22.33 15.59
C LEU A 12 -18.19 20.84 15.22
N ILE A 13 -19.42 20.48 14.83
CA ILE A 13 -19.78 19.10 14.50
C ILE A 13 -19.28 18.70 13.11
N LEU A 14 -19.28 19.63 12.15
CA LEU A 14 -18.86 19.38 10.77
C LEU A 14 -17.46 18.72 10.64
N PRO A 15 -16.38 19.23 11.25
CA PRO A 15 -15.07 18.59 11.17
C PRO A 15 -15.06 17.21 11.84
N VAL A 16 -15.79 17.03 12.94
CA VAL A 16 -15.88 15.72 13.61
C VAL A 16 -16.53 14.69 12.70
N LEU A 17 -17.62 15.05 12.00
CA LEU A 17 -18.26 14.18 11.02
C LEU A 17 -17.34 13.87 9.83
N PHE A 18 -16.62 14.87 9.33
CA PHE A 18 -15.67 14.69 8.23
C PHE A 18 -14.56 13.69 8.60
N PHE A 19 -13.91 13.88 9.75
CA PHE A 19 -12.86 12.97 10.20
C PHE A 19 -13.39 11.57 10.54
N SER A 20 -14.60 11.49 11.11
CA SER A 20 -15.24 10.19 11.40
C SER A 20 -15.51 9.42 10.11
N TRP A 21 -15.95 10.11 9.05
CA TRP A 21 -16.15 9.53 7.74
C TRP A 21 -14.85 8.99 7.15
N GLU A 22 -13.78 9.79 7.15
CA GLU A 22 -12.45 9.38 6.69
C GLU A 22 -11.99 8.10 7.40
N ILE A 23 -12.10 8.03 8.72
CA ILE A 23 -11.71 6.85 9.51
C ILE A 23 -12.48 5.61 9.06
N VAL A 24 -13.80 5.72 8.87
CA VAL A 24 -14.63 4.60 8.41
C VAL A 24 -14.21 4.15 7.01
N THR A 25 -13.94 5.08 6.09
CA THR A 25 -13.50 4.72 4.73
C THR A 25 -12.15 4.03 4.72
N LEU A 26 -11.20 4.47 5.56
CA LEU A 26 -9.89 3.85 5.72
C LEU A 26 -10.00 2.45 6.32
N GLU A 27 -10.81 2.27 7.36
CA GLU A 27 -11.03 0.97 7.98
C GLU A 27 -11.70 0.00 7.01
N PHE A 28 -12.71 0.46 6.27
CA PHE A 28 -13.37 -0.35 5.24
C PHE A 28 -12.41 -0.73 4.11
N SER A 29 -11.59 0.22 3.64
CA SER A 29 -10.59 -0.04 2.60
C SER A 29 -9.51 -1.01 3.07
N LYS A 30 -9.11 -0.94 4.35
CA LYS A 30 -8.16 -1.86 4.96
C LYS A 30 -8.75 -3.26 5.11
N SER A 31 -9.98 -3.36 5.61
CA SER A 31 -10.68 -4.64 5.85
C SER A 31 -11.09 -5.33 4.55
N SER A 32 -11.47 -4.56 3.52
CA SER A 32 -11.79 -5.09 2.19
C SER A 32 -10.54 -5.39 1.35
N GLY A 33 -9.37 -4.90 1.77
CA GLY A 33 -8.10 -5.16 1.12
C GLY A 33 -7.65 -6.61 1.32
N LYS A 34 -7.05 -7.20 0.30
CA LYS A 34 -6.38 -8.50 0.43
C LYS A 34 -5.11 -8.32 1.27
N GLU A 35 -4.93 -9.16 2.29
CA GLU A 35 -3.67 -9.20 3.04
C GLU A 35 -2.53 -9.58 2.08
N VAL A 36 -1.62 -8.64 1.85
CA VAL A 36 -0.42 -8.87 1.02
C VAL A 36 0.73 -9.15 1.97
N VAL A 37 1.17 -10.41 2.01
CA VAL A 37 2.43 -10.79 2.65
C VAL A 37 3.55 -10.48 1.66
N LEU A 38 4.30 -9.41 1.91
CA LEU A 38 5.49 -9.08 1.12
C LEU A 38 6.69 -9.82 1.72
N PRO A 39 7.21 -10.87 1.05
CA PRO A 39 8.37 -11.58 1.55
C PRO A 39 9.59 -10.66 1.47
N ILE A 40 10.27 -10.53 2.61
CA ILE A 40 11.51 -9.77 2.73
C ILE A 40 12.67 -10.72 2.42
N THR A 41 13.53 -10.34 1.50
CA THR A 41 14.74 -11.11 1.16
C THR A 41 15.97 -10.19 1.18
N GLY A 42 17.16 -10.78 1.08
CA GLY A 42 18.41 -10.00 0.94
C GLY A 42 18.93 -9.33 2.22
N TYR A 43 18.34 -9.62 3.37
CA TYR A 43 18.80 -9.10 4.66
C TYR A 43 20.04 -9.87 5.17
N ASP A 44 21.16 -9.17 5.38
CA ASP A 44 22.35 -9.70 6.07
C ASP A 44 22.29 -9.34 7.57
N PRO A 45 22.26 -10.33 8.49
CA PRO A 45 22.17 -10.06 9.92
C PRO A 45 23.37 -9.30 10.51
N ARG A 46 24.50 -9.28 9.81
CA ARG A 46 25.70 -8.53 10.24
C ARG A 46 25.51 -7.02 10.08
N ASP A 47 24.64 -6.58 9.18
CA ASP A 47 24.35 -5.15 8.97
C ASP A 47 23.63 -4.53 10.18
N LEU A 48 22.83 -5.32 10.93
CA LEU A 48 22.22 -4.84 12.18
C LEU A 48 23.24 -4.55 13.27
N LEU A 49 24.28 -5.39 13.36
CA LEU A 49 25.32 -5.22 14.37
C LEU A 49 26.28 -4.09 13.99
N ALA A 50 26.35 -3.72 12.71
CA ALA A 50 27.20 -2.65 12.21
C ALA A 50 26.60 -1.25 12.35
N GLY A 51 25.36 -1.11 12.88
CA GLY A 51 24.68 0.17 13.01
C GLY A 51 24.22 0.79 11.70
N HIS A 52 24.17 0.00 10.61
CA HIS A 52 23.65 0.43 9.33
C HIS A 52 22.13 0.23 9.25
N TYR A 53 21.45 1.07 8.47
CA TYR A 53 20.01 0.95 8.25
C TYR A 53 19.68 -0.35 7.52
N LEU A 54 18.64 -1.03 8.00
CA LEU A 54 18.10 -2.25 7.38
C LEU A 54 17.73 -1.97 5.93
N ARG A 55 18.40 -2.65 5.00
CA ARG A 55 18.05 -2.65 3.58
C ARG A 55 17.27 -3.91 3.28
N TYR A 56 16.06 -3.73 2.75
CA TYR A 56 15.15 -4.81 2.40
C TYR A 56 14.94 -4.79 0.89
N ASP A 57 15.05 -5.95 0.24
CA ASP A 57 14.54 -6.11 -1.11
C ASP A 57 13.10 -6.62 -1.01
N ILE A 58 12.18 -5.87 -1.62
CA ILE A 58 10.75 -6.20 -1.61
C ILE A 58 10.42 -6.91 -2.92
N LEU A 59 10.06 -8.18 -2.83
CA LEU A 59 9.58 -8.93 -3.99
C LEU A 59 8.10 -8.59 -4.23
N TYR A 60 7.84 -7.70 -5.17
CA TYR A 60 6.48 -7.40 -5.62
C TYR A 60 5.99 -8.51 -6.57
N GLN A 61 4.79 -9.08 -6.33
CA GLN A 61 4.18 -10.10 -7.20
C GLN A 61 3.65 -9.51 -8.54
N SER A 62 4.36 -8.56 -9.12
CA SER A 62 3.99 -7.85 -10.34
C SER A 62 4.11 -8.70 -11.60
N ASP A 63 4.87 -9.80 -11.55
CA ASP A 63 5.17 -10.65 -12.72
C ASP A 63 3.92 -11.30 -13.33
N SER A 64 2.86 -11.49 -12.53
CA SER A 64 1.58 -12.03 -13.00
C SER A 64 0.77 -11.04 -13.86
N PHE A 65 0.99 -9.74 -13.69
CA PHE A 65 0.29 -8.69 -14.44
C PHE A 65 0.96 -8.38 -15.78
N CYS A 66 2.23 -8.73 -15.95
CA CYS A 66 3.01 -8.50 -17.17
C CYS A 66 3.14 -9.72 -18.08
N GLN A 67 2.24 -10.71 -17.96
CA GLN A 67 2.16 -11.80 -18.94
C GLN A 67 1.49 -11.27 -20.21
N ASN A 68 2.32 -10.80 -21.15
CA ASN A 68 1.87 -10.57 -22.51
C ASN A 68 1.54 -11.94 -23.14
N PRO A 69 0.27 -12.24 -23.48
CA PRO A 69 -0.11 -13.53 -24.04
C PRO A 69 0.48 -13.79 -25.45
N ASN A 70 1.19 -12.82 -26.03
CA ASN A 70 1.70 -12.89 -27.40
C ASN A 70 3.23 -13.02 -27.51
N THR A 71 3.97 -13.42 -26.46
CA THR A 71 5.36 -13.87 -26.65
C THR A 71 5.43 -15.30 -27.18
N ASN A 72 4.84 -15.50 -28.36
CA ASN A 72 5.38 -16.45 -29.33
C ASN A 72 6.60 -15.79 -29.97
N SER A 73 7.77 -15.94 -29.35
CA SER A 73 9.05 -15.67 -29.99
C SER A 73 10.05 -16.69 -29.45
N HIS A 74 10.26 -17.75 -30.22
CA HIS A 74 11.46 -17.84 -31.04
C HIS A 74 12.72 -17.63 -30.21
N ASN A 75 13.25 -18.73 -29.67
CA ASN A 75 14.69 -19.00 -29.73
C ASN A 75 14.90 -20.49 -29.96
N LYS A 76 14.72 -20.83 -31.24
CA LYS A 76 15.55 -21.82 -31.91
C LYS A 76 17.00 -21.35 -31.83
N SER A 77 17.82 -22.06 -31.08
CA SER A 77 19.28 -22.04 -31.14
C SER A 77 19.73 -23.39 -30.57
N ASP A 78 19.57 -24.48 -31.33
CA ASP A 78 20.65 -25.03 -32.16
C ASP A 78 21.96 -24.22 -32.06
N LEU A 79 22.84 -24.57 -31.12
CA LEU A 79 24.28 -24.62 -31.38
C LEU A 79 25.00 -25.52 -30.36
N ASN A 80 25.25 -26.75 -30.82
CA ASN A 80 26.35 -27.68 -30.50
C ASN A 80 26.61 -28.09 -29.03
#